data_AF-A0A383VW39-F1
#
_entry.id   AF-A0A383VW39-F1
#
_cell.length_a   1.000
_cell.length_b   1.000
_cell.length_c   1.000
_cell.angle_alpha   90.00
_cell.angle_beta   90.00
_cell.angle_gamma   90.00
#
_symmetry.space_group_name_H-M   'P 1'
#
loop_
_entity.id
_entity.type
_entity.pdbx_description
1 polymer ?
#
loop_
_entity_poly.entity_id
_entity_poly.type
_entity_poly.pdbx_seq_one_letter_code
_entity_poly.pdbx_strand_id
1 'polypeptide(L)'
;MNACQLTLAIKGAADIERLAELAQKHSQNLNPIHVAAIFRKLAGTSRPSRPDHSTTAPGQPPTSAASAGSTAASQQLLNQLQQLIKQQCCAGHGPRGIANILAAVAKLQQVPDVELLRMLLDSFCRQIEVASPQDGATVLRSAAQITLAHYAVFKPVSHSSSNAEEAQGTTPTDVTTSAEMHSGLVGKAAPGPAAAGAQATAAGDGLFKQRCSRDLACEGRQHVHGNAVHQAGKDQQQQQQQLWAPSAAARSKQGSSSASCVSQIMLGNTARHMQQQQNCCCSSSGCHLCAHSSSC
;
A
#
# COMPACT_ATOMS: atom_id res chain seq x y z
N MET A 1 -7.38 -16.39 -22.49
CA MET A 1 -6.24 -15.50 -22.15
C MET A 1 -5.64 -16.03 -20.86
N ASN A 2 -4.33 -16.32 -20.83
CA ASN A 2 -3.68 -16.80 -19.60
C ASN A 2 -3.42 -15.63 -18.61
N ALA A 3 -3.06 -15.95 -17.35
CA ALA A 3 -2.89 -14.93 -16.30
C ALA A 3 -1.78 -13.90 -16.63
N CYS A 4 -0.69 -14.33 -17.25
CA CYS A 4 0.40 -13.44 -17.68
C CYS A 4 -0.06 -12.44 -18.75
N GLN A 5 -0.79 -12.93 -19.77
CA GLN A 5 -1.35 -12.11 -20.84
C GLN A 5 -2.36 -11.10 -20.29
N LEU A 6 -3.21 -11.49 -19.34
CA LEU A 6 -4.18 -10.59 -18.72
C LEU A 6 -3.48 -9.49 -17.91
N THR A 7 -2.45 -9.83 -17.15
CA THR A 7 -1.65 -8.85 -16.41
C THR A 7 -0.97 -7.85 -17.35
N LEU A 8 -0.42 -8.32 -18.47
CA LEU A 8 0.16 -7.44 -19.49
C LEU A 8 -0.89 -6.55 -20.15
N ALA A 9 -2.07 -7.09 -20.46
CA ALA A 9 -3.17 -6.32 -21.03
C ALA A 9 -3.66 -5.22 -20.07
N ILE A 10 -3.80 -5.52 -18.77
CA ILE A 10 -4.14 -4.52 -17.73
C ILE A 10 -3.06 -3.43 -17.66
N LYS A 11 -1.78 -3.81 -17.70
CA LYS A 11 -0.66 -2.86 -17.68
C LYS A 11 -0.68 -1.94 -18.91
N GLY A 12 -0.99 -2.50 -20.09
CA GLY A 12 -1.01 -1.82 -21.39
C GLY A 12 -2.28 -1.02 -21.69
N ALA A 13 -3.36 -1.18 -20.91
CA ALA A 13 -4.57 -0.39 -21.11
C ALA A 13 -4.28 1.11 -20.99
N ALA A 14 -4.68 1.92 -21.98
CA ALA A 14 -4.43 3.37 -21.97
C ALA A 14 -5.56 4.13 -21.28
N ASP A 15 -6.79 3.61 -21.38
CA ASP A 15 -8.02 4.24 -20.93
C ASP A 15 -8.82 3.35 -19.95
N ILE A 16 -9.86 3.93 -19.38
CA ILE A 16 -10.67 3.31 -18.32
C ILE A 16 -11.65 2.30 -18.94
N GLU A 17 -12.13 2.60 -20.14
CA GLU A 17 -13.05 1.79 -20.92
C GLU A 17 -12.43 0.42 -21.24
N ARG A 18 -11.16 0.39 -21.63
CA ARG A 18 -10.39 -0.83 -21.88
C ARG A 18 -10.16 -1.63 -20.61
N LEU A 19 -9.91 -0.95 -19.49
CA LEU A 19 -9.81 -1.63 -18.18
C LEU A 19 -11.15 -2.27 -17.79
N ALA A 20 -12.26 -1.56 -18.00
CA ALA A 20 -13.59 -2.06 -17.72
C ALA A 20 -13.94 -3.28 -18.60
N GLU A 21 -13.63 -3.22 -19.90
CA GLU A 21 -13.82 -4.33 -20.83
C GLU A 21 -13.00 -5.57 -20.39
N LEU A 22 -11.73 -5.38 -20.05
CA LEU A 22 -10.87 -6.47 -19.56
C LEU A 22 -11.42 -7.08 -18.27
N ALA A 23 -11.88 -6.25 -17.32
CA ALA A 23 -12.44 -6.70 -16.05
C ALA A 23 -13.76 -7.47 -16.26
N GLN A 24 -14.64 -7.00 -17.14
CA GLN A 24 -15.90 -7.66 -17.46
C GLN A 24 -15.68 -8.99 -18.17
N LYS A 25 -14.89 -8.98 -19.26
CA LYS A 25 -14.61 -10.14 -20.10
C LYS A 25 -13.89 -11.26 -19.36
N HIS A 26 -13.06 -10.90 -18.39
CA HIS A 26 -12.24 -11.86 -17.64
C HIS A 26 -12.61 -11.95 -16.16
N SER A 27 -13.81 -11.51 -15.77
CA SER A 27 -14.28 -11.47 -14.38
C SER A 27 -14.08 -12.80 -13.61
N GLN A 28 -14.39 -13.94 -14.25
CA GLN A 28 -14.20 -15.27 -13.66
C GLN A 28 -12.73 -15.68 -13.47
N ASN A 29 -11.80 -15.01 -14.15
CA ASN A 29 -10.37 -15.31 -14.14
C ASN A 29 -9.56 -14.22 -13.41
N LEU A 30 -10.22 -13.25 -12.75
CA LEU A 30 -9.55 -12.23 -11.98
C LEU A 30 -9.07 -12.80 -10.65
N ASN A 31 -7.75 -12.97 -10.54
CA ASN A 31 -7.10 -13.27 -9.28
C ASN A 31 -6.82 -11.96 -8.50
N PRO A 32 -6.47 -12.05 -7.20
CA PRO A 32 -6.11 -10.90 -6.37
C PRO A 32 -5.04 -9.98 -6.98
N ILE A 33 -4.10 -10.52 -7.74
CA ILE A 33 -3.03 -9.76 -8.40
C ILE A 33 -3.60 -8.89 -9.51
N HIS A 34 -4.49 -9.44 -10.35
CA HIS A 34 -5.17 -8.70 -11.41
C HIS A 34 -6.01 -7.56 -10.84
N VAL A 35 -6.77 -7.83 -9.77
CA VAL A 35 -7.59 -6.82 -9.11
C VAL A 35 -6.74 -5.65 -8.61
N ALA A 36 -5.66 -5.93 -7.86
CA ALA A 36 -4.75 -4.90 -7.38
C ALA A 36 -4.09 -4.11 -8.52
N ALA A 37 -3.76 -4.77 -9.63
CA ALA A 37 -3.20 -4.13 -10.82
C ALA A 37 -4.22 -3.18 -11.49
N ILE A 38 -5.49 -3.59 -11.61
CA ILE A 38 -6.56 -2.75 -12.17
C ILE A 38 -6.78 -1.53 -11.29
N PHE A 39 -6.88 -1.68 -9.96
CA PHE A 39 -7.00 -0.55 -9.02
C PHE A 39 -5.86 0.46 -9.19
N ARG A 40 -4.61 -0.03 -9.23
CA ARG A 40 -3.45 0.84 -9.39
C ARG A 40 -3.46 1.56 -10.74
N LYS A 41 -3.88 0.88 -11.81
CA LYS A 41 -3.96 1.47 -13.14
C LYS A 41 -5.06 2.52 -13.20
N LEU A 42 -6.24 2.23 -12.64
CA LEU A 42 -7.36 3.16 -12.53
C LEU A 42 -6.94 4.44 -11.81
N ALA A 43 -6.27 4.33 -10.65
CA ALA A 43 -5.74 5.49 -9.92
C ALA A 43 -4.68 6.28 -10.70
N GLY A 44 -4.00 5.66 -11.67
CA GLY A 44 -3.04 6.31 -12.56
C GLY A 44 -3.70 7.06 -13.72
N THR A 45 -4.78 6.51 -14.28
CA THR A 45 -5.52 7.12 -15.40
C THR A 45 -6.47 8.21 -14.96
N SER A 46 -6.95 8.19 -13.71
CA SER A 46 -7.83 9.24 -13.17
C SER A 46 -7.13 10.57 -12.89
N ARG A 47 -5.79 10.62 -12.91
CA ARG A 47 -5.09 11.88 -12.70
C ARG A 47 -5.26 12.73 -13.97
N PRO A 48 -5.86 13.92 -13.90
CA PRO A 48 -5.92 14.80 -15.05
C PRO A 48 -4.49 15.04 -15.50
N SER A 49 -4.20 14.71 -16.77
CA SER A 49 -2.93 15.02 -17.41
C SER A 49 -2.64 16.48 -17.10
N ARG A 50 -1.58 16.73 -16.33
CA ARG A 50 -1.18 18.10 -16.00
C ARG A 50 -1.11 18.83 -17.35
N PRO A 51 -1.85 19.94 -17.55
CA PRO A 51 -1.83 20.63 -18.82
C PRO A 51 -0.37 20.99 -19.06
N ASP A 52 0.24 20.31 -20.04
CA ASP A 52 1.60 20.59 -20.43
C ASP A 52 1.61 22.08 -20.77
N HIS A 53 2.44 22.84 -20.06
CA HIS A 53 2.54 24.29 -20.16
C HIS A 53 3.19 24.70 -21.50
N SER A 54 2.88 23.98 -22.58
CA SER A 54 3.18 24.32 -23.96
C SER A 54 2.38 25.57 -24.29
N THR A 55 2.97 26.72 -23.96
CA THR A 55 2.77 28.05 -24.51
C THR A 55 1.87 28.03 -25.74
N THR A 56 0.55 28.05 -25.56
CA THR A 56 -0.41 28.09 -26.67
C THR A 56 -1.08 29.43 -26.69
N ALA A 57 -1.10 29.97 -27.91
CA ALA A 57 -1.51 31.31 -28.27
C ALA A 57 -2.90 31.69 -27.75
N PRO A 58 -3.12 32.99 -27.47
CA PRO A 58 -4.42 33.50 -27.04
C PRO A 58 -5.47 33.28 -28.15
N GLY A 59 -6.54 32.55 -27.86
CA GLY A 59 -7.74 32.56 -28.72
C GLY A 59 -8.61 31.31 -28.76
N GLN A 60 -8.25 30.18 -28.14
CA GLN A 60 -9.06 28.97 -28.27
C GLN A 60 -10.14 28.85 -27.18
N PRO A 61 -11.44 28.75 -27.54
CA PRO A 61 -12.53 28.65 -26.58
C PRO A 61 -12.55 27.30 -25.84
N PRO A 62 -12.96 27.27 -24.57
CA PRO A 62 -12.91 26.09 -23.71
C PRO A 62 -13.96 25.04 -24.09
N THR A 63 -13.54 23.92 -24.68
CA THR A 63 -14.39 22.75 -24.93
C THR A 63 -14.49 21.87 -23.67
N SER A 64 -15.52 22.10 -22.86
CA SER A 64 -15.70 21.44 -21.54
C SER A 64 -16.56 20.16 -21.54
N ALA A 65 -17.04 19.66 -22.69
CA ALA A 65 -18.07 18.62 -22.72
C ALA A 65 -17.57 17.15 -22.65
N ALA A 66 -16.28 16.88 -22.90
CA ALA A 66 -15.81 15.50 -23.09
C ALA A 66 -15.47 14.73 -21.79
N SER A 67 -15.38 15.38 -20.62
CA SER A 67 -14.89 14.71 -19.39
C SER A 67 -15.95 13.94 -18.59
N ALA A 68 -17.23 14.18 -18.84
CA ALA A 68 -18.31 13.63 -18.01
C ALA A 68 -18.42 12.09 -18.11
N GLY A 69 -18.28 11.50 -19.30
CA GLY A 69 -18.48 10.06 -19.52
C GLY A 69 -17.45 9.16 -18.81
N SER A 70 -16.18 9.59 -18.77
CA SER A 70 -15.09 8.80 -18.18
C SER A 70 -15.26 8.58 -16.68
N THR A 71 -15.89 9.54 -15.98
CA THR A 71 -16.12 9.45 -14.53
C THR A 71 -17.13 8.36 -14.17
N ALA A 72 -18.19 8.19 -14.96
CA ALA A 72 -19.22 7.18 -14.72
C ALA A 72 -18.68 5.76 -14.93
N ALA A 73 -17.90 5.55 -16.01
CA ALA A 73 -17.25 4.26 -16.29
C ALA A 73 -16.25 3.87 -15.18
N SER A 74 -15.46 4.85 -14.72
CA SER A 74 -14.54 4.67 -13.59
C SER A 74 -15.25 4.24 -12.31
N GLN A 75 -16.35 4.92 -11.98
CA GLN A 75 -17.17 4.61 -10.80
C GLN A 75 -17.77 3.20 -10.87
N GLN A 76 -18.31 2.83 -12.02
CA GLN A 76 -18.89 1.50 -12.23
C GLN A 76 -17.83 0.39 -12.07
N LEU A 77 -16.67 0.58 -12.70
CA LEU A 77 -15.55 -0.37 -12.57
C LEU A 77 -15.09 -0.47 -11.11
N LEU A 78 -14.98 0.65 -10.40
CA LEU A 78 -14.59 0.62 -8.99
C LEU A 78 -15.60 -0.17 -8.15
N ASN A 79 -16.89 0.10 -8.31
CA ASN A 79 -17.96 -0.62 -7.61
C ASN A 79 -17.88 -2.12 -7.90
N GLN A 80 -17.67 -2.52 -9.15
CA GLN A 80 -17.49 -3.92 -9.53
C GLN A 80 -16.30 -4.57 -8.82
N LEU A 81 -15.14 -3.90 -8.81
CA LEU A 81 -13.92 -4.42 -8.17
C LEU A 81 -14.06 -4.53 -6.66
N GLN A 82 -14.73 -3.56 -6.02
CA GLN A 82 -15.03 -3.60 -4.59
C GLN A 82 -15.92 -4.80 -4.24
N GLN A 83 -16.96 -5.06 -5.03
CA GLN A 83 -17.83 -6.24 -4.84
C GLN A 83 -17.05 -7.54 -5.01
N LEU A 84 -16.14 -7.61 -5.98
CA LEU A 84 -15.31 -8.79 -6.20
C LEU A 84 -14.35 -9.04 -5.01
N ILE A 85 -13.74 -8.00 -4.44
CA ILE A 85 -12.91 -8.15 -3.23
C ILE A 85 -13.74 -8.66 -2.05
N LYS A 86 -14.97 -8.12 -1.87
CA LYS A 86 -15.89 -8.56 -0.81
C LYS A 86 -16.27 -10.03 -0.97
N GLN A 87 -16.63 -10.46 -2.18
CA GLN A 87 -16.95 -11.85 -2.48
C GLN A 87 -15.79 -12.80 -2.20
N GLN A 88 -14.56 -12.35 -2.51
CA GLN A 88 -13.34 -13.11 -2.24
C GLN A 88 -12.91 -13.06 -0.77
N CYS A 89 -13.55 -12.26 0.09
CA CYS A 89 -13.15 -12.04 1.49
C CYS A 89 -11.66 -11.68 1.64
N CYS A 90 -11.11 -10.94 0.67
CA CYS A 90 -9.68 -10.66 0.54
C CYS A 90 -8.76 -11.90 0.47
N ALA A 91 -9.29 -13.10 0.20
CA ALA A 91 -8.51 -14.32 0.09
C ALA A 91 -7.49 -14.23 -1.07
N GLY A 92 -6.24 -14.60 -0.79
CA GLY A 92 -5.15 -14.55 -1.76
C GLY A 92 -4.56 -13.15 -2.01
N HIS A 93 -5.07 -12.09 -1.36
CA HIS A 93 -4.41 -10.80 -1.35
C HIS A 93 -3.26 -10.79 -0.32
N GLY A 94 -2.02 -10.83 -0.80
CA GLY A 94 -0.85 -10.61 0.06
C GLY A 94 -0.75 -9.16 0.56
N PRO A 95 0.15 -8.85 1.51
CA PRO A 95 0.25 -7.52 2.14
C PRO A 95 0.48 -6.40 1.12
N ARG A 96 1.34 -6.66 0.13
CA ARG A 96 1.62 -5.75 -0.99
C ARG A 96 0.38 -5.46 -1.83
N GLY A 97 -0.44 -6.49 -2.07
CA GLY A 97 -1.69 -6.36 -2.83
C GLY A 97 -2.69 -5.46 -2.10
N ILE A 98 -2.88 -5.68 -0.80
CA ILE A 98 -3.75 -4.86 0.05
C ILE A 98 -3.28 -3.41 0.10
N ALA A 99 -1.99 -3.18 0.35
CA ALA A 99 -1.39 -1.84 0.36
C ALA A 99 -1.63 -1.09 -0.96
N ASN A 100 -1.54 -1.78 -2.09
CA ASN A 100 -1.79 -1.18 -3.41
C ASN A 100 -3.26 -0.82 -3.63
N ILE A 101 -4.19 -1.66 -3.17
CA ILE A 101 -5.62 -1.40 -3.26
C ILE A 101 -5.97 -0.18 -2.41
N LEU A 102 -5.55 -0.14 -1.14
CA LEU A 102 -5.80 1.01 -0.26
C LEU A 102 -5.18 2.30 -0.81
N ALA A 103 -3.96 2.24 -1.34
CA ALA A 103 -3.33 3.39 -1.98
C ALA A 103 -4.06 3.87 -3.23
N ALA A 104 -4.62 2.96 -4.02
CA ALA A 104 -5.43 3.32 -5.18
C ALA A 104 -6.75 3.96 -4.76
N VAL A 105 -7.47 3.37 -3.81
CA VAL A 105 -8.72 3.91 -3.27
C VAL A 105 -8.51 5.32 -2.71
N ALA A 106 -7.45 5.53 -1.92
CA ALA A 106 -7.10 6.84 -1.37
C ALA A 106 -6.84 7.88 -2.47
N LYS A 107 -6.15 7.49 -3.56
CA LYS A 107 -5.84 8.38 -4.69
C LYS A 107 -7.06 8.74 -5.53
N LEU A 108 -7.99 7.81 -5.68
CA LEU A 108 -9.25 8.05 -6.39
C LEU A 108 -10.18 8.98 -5.62
N GLN A 109 -9.83 9.34 -4.36
CA GLN A 109 -10.63 10.14 -3.43
C GLN A 109 -12.05 9.59 -3.26
N GLN A 110 -12.22 8.31 -3.56
CA GLN A 110 -13.49 7.63 -3.37
C GLN A 110 -13.50 7.07 -1.97
N VAL A 111 -14.62 7.32 -1.31
CA VAL A 111 -14.94 6.84 0.01
C VAL A 111 -15.32 5.37 -0.15
N PRO A 112 -14.43 4.40 0.20
CA PRO A 112 -14.81 3.01 0.15
C PRO A 112 -15.90 2.75 1.19
N ASP A 113 -16.68 1.71 0.97
CA ASP A 113 -17.55 1.21 2.02
C ASP A 113 -16.75 0.83 3.29
N VAL A 114 -17.29 1.17 4.45
CA VAL A 114 -16.64 0.97 5.76
C VAL A 114 -16.36 -0.51 6.00
N GLU A 115 -17.24 -1.42 5.55
CA GLU A 115 -17.02 -2.85 5.69
C GLU A 115 -15.82 -3.33 4.86
N LEU A 116 -15.68 -2.83 3.62
CA LEU A 116 -14.55 -3.18 2.76
C LEU A 116 -13.23 -2.65 3.36
N LEU A 117 -13.23 -1.41 3.85
CA LEU A 117 -12.04 -0.84 4.51
C LEU A 117 -11.65 -1.69 5.73
N ARG A 118 -12.61 -2.05 6.57
CA ARG A 118 -12.37 -2.92 7.75
C ARG A 118 -11.83 -4.29 7.33
N MET A 119 -12.38 -4.91 6.28
CA MET A 119 -11.95 -6.21 5.79
C MET A 119 -10.50 -6.18 5.27
N LEU A 120 -10.14 -5.15 4.51
CA LEU A 120 -8.77 -4.96 4.02
C LEU A 120 -7.77 -4.74 5.16
N LEU A 121 -8.14 -3.92 6.16
CA LEU A 121 -7.28 -3.65 7.31
C LEU A 121 -7.12 -4.88 8.23
N ASP A 122 -8.19 -5.62 8.51
CA ASP A 122 -8.11 -6.88 9.29
C ASP A 122 -7.23 -7.91 8.57
N SER A 123 -7.43 -8.08 7.26
CA SER A 123 -6.62 -9.00 6.45
C SER A 123 -5.13 -8.60 6.43
N PHE A 124 -4.82 -7.30 6.38
CA PHE A 124 -3.44 -6.83 6.47
C PHE A 124 -2.84 -7.07 7.87
N CYS A 125 -3.57 -6.79 8.94
CA CYS A 125 -3.10 -7.00 10.31
C CYS A 125 -2.76 -8.47 10.57
N ARG A 126 -3.54 -9.42 10.03
CA ARG A 126 -3.24 -10.86 10.11
C ARG A 126 -1.96 -11.26 9.37
N GLN A 127 -1.51 -10.45 8.42
CA GLN A 127 -0.32 -10.72 7.59
C GLN A 127 0.85 -9.78 7.93
N ILE A 128 0.77 -9.03 9.04
CA ILE A 128 1.76 -7.99 9.37
C ILE A 128 3.17 -8.55 9.57
N GLU A 129 3.29 -9.80 10.05
CA GLU A 129 4.58 -10.47 10.27
C GLU A 129 5.37 -10.74 8.98
N VAL A 130 4.67 -10.90 7.85
CA VAL A 130 5.26 -11.13 6.53
C VAL A 130 5.25 -9.88 5.65
N ALA A 131 4.61 -8.80 6.12
CA ALA A 131 4.54 -7.54 5.41
C ALA A 131 5.89 -6.81 5.45
N SER A 132 6.28 -6.19 4.34
CA SER A 132 7.43 -5.30 4.37
C SER A 132 7.09 -4.01 5.15
N PRO A 133 8.05 -3.35 5.82
CA PRO A 133 7.81 -2.06 6.46
C PRO A 133 7.25 -1.00 5.50
N GLN A 134 7.62 -1.07 4.21
CA GLN A 134 7.11 -0.19 3.17
C GLN A 134 5.61 -0.38 2.91
N ASP A 135 5.11 -1.62 2.97
CA ASP A 135 3.69 -1.92 2.81
C ASP A 135 2.90 -1.37 4.01
N GLY A 136 3.41 -1.55 5.23
CA GLY A 136 2.81 -0.99 6.45
C GLY A 136 2.69 0.53 6.40
N ALA A 137 3.76 1.23 6.02
CA ALA A 137 3.74 2.68 5.86
C ALA A 137 2.74 3.14 4.79
N THR A 138 2.60 2.36 3.71
CA THR A 138 1.63 2.65 2.64
C THR A 138 0.20 2.49 3.15
N VAL A 139 -0.11 1.40 3.85
CA VAL A 139 -1.43 1.15 4.45
C VAL A 139 -1.83 2.26 5.42
N LEU A 140 -0.93 2.62 6.35
CA LEU A 140 -1.21 3.67 7.34
C LEU A 140 -1.50 5.02 6.68
N ARG A 141 -0.69 5.42 5.71
CA ARG A 141 -0.90 6.68 4.97
C ARG A 141 -2.23 6.66 4.21
N SER A 142 -2.54 5.57 3.53
CA SER A 142 -3.77 5.44 2.75
C SER A 142 -5.02 5.40 3.63
N ALA A 143 -4.97 4.70 4.77
CA ALA A 143 -6.06 4.70 5.74
C ALA A 143 -6.32 6.10 6.31
N ALA A 144 -5.26 6.86 6.63
CA ALA A 144 -5.38 8.24 7.08
C ALA A 144 -6.02 9.15 6.01
N GLN A 145 -5.60 9.01 4.75
CA GLN A 145 -6.18 9.77 3.62
C GLN A 145 -7.66 9.45 3.39
N ILE A 146 -8.01 8.16 3.43
CA ILE A 146 -9.41 7.73 3.31
C ILE A 146 -10.23 8.30 4.47
N THR A 147 -9.74 8.20 5.70
CA THR A 147 -10.41 8.74 6.89
C THR A 147 -10.62 10.25 6.79
N LEU A 148 -9.62 10.99 6.32
CA LEU A 148 -9.74 12.42 6.08
C LEU A 148 -10.79 12.75 5.01
N ALA A 149 -10.85 11.97 3.93
CA ALA A 149 -11.87 12.11 2.89
C ALA A 149 -13.28 11.83 3.43
N HIS A 150 -13.47 10.80 4.27
CA HIS A 150 -14.73 10.56 4.96
C HIS A 150 -15.14 11.77 5.82
N TYR A 151 -14.21 12.31 6.62
CA TYR A 151 -14.49 13.46 7.48
C TYR A 151 -14.89 14.71 6.69
N ALA A 152 -14.28 14.93 5.53
CA ALA A 152 -14.62 16.05 4.65
C ALA A 152 -16.06 15.99 4.13
N VAL A 153 -16.58 14.78 3.86
CA VAL A 153 -17.98 14.58 3.42
C VAL A 153 -18.96 14.83 4.57
N PHE A 154 -18.58 14.50 5.80
CA PHE A 154 -19.46 14.64 6.97
C PHE A 154 -19.41 16.01 7.63
N LYS A 155 -18.49 16.90 7.26
CA LYS A 155 -18.43 18.25 7.83
C LYS A 155 -19.78 18.93 7.51
N PRO A 156 -20.70 19.03 8.50
CA PRO A 156 -21.99 19.65 8.24
C PRO A 156 -21.64 21.07 7.81
N VAL A 157 -22.30 21.57 6.77
CA VAL A 157 -22.31 23.00 6.50
C VAL A 157 -22.84 23.60 7.79
N SER A 158 -21.92 24.08 8.64
CA SER A 158 -22.28 24.89 9.80
C SER A 158 -23.00 26.06 9.17
N HIS A 159 -24.33 25.98 9.17
CA HIS A 159 -25.19 27.07 8.83
C HIS A 159 -24.82 28.15 9.82
N SER A 160 -23.85 28.98 9.41
CA SER A 160 -23.55 30.24 10.03
C SER A 160 -24.85 31.01 9.83
N SER A 161 -25.74 30.81 10.79
CA SER A 161 -26.96 31.57 10.99
C SER A 161 -26.46 32.97 11.29
N SER A 162 -26.12 33.67 10.20
CA SER A 162 -26.03 35.10 10.15
C SER A 162 -27.46 35.55 10.40
N ASN A 163 -27.81 35.66 11.67
CA ASN A 163 -28.94 36.47 12.07
C ASN A 163 -28.67 37.84 11.46
N ALA A 164 -29.60 38.22 10.59
CA ALA A 164 -29.79 39.58 10.18
C ALA A 164 -29.87 40.46 11.42
N GLU A 165 -28.82 41.23 11.68
CA GLU A 165 -28.95 42.50 12.38
C GLU A 165 -28.74 43.60 11.33
N GLU A 166 -29.81 43.82 10.57
CA GLU A 166 -29.96 44.99 9.73
C GLU A 166 -30.56 46.11 10.58
N ALA A 167 -29.72 47.12 10.85
CA ALA A 167 -30.04 48.56 11.01
C ALA A 167 -30.80 49.00 12.30
N GLN A 168 -30.51 50.12 12.97
CA GLN A 168 -29.96 51.43 12.57
C GLN A 168 -29.30 52.14 13.78
N GLY A 169 -28.29 53.00 13.54
CA GLY A 169 -28.03 54.14 14.44
C GLY A 169 -26.59 54.68 14.56
N THR A 170 -26.19 55.59 13.66
CA THR A 170 -25.46 56.87 13.91
C THR A 170 -24.44 56.96 15.07
N THR A 171 -23.14 57.22 14.88
CA THR A 171 -22.52 58.50 14.46
C THR A 171 -20.97 58.37 14.42
N PRO A 172 -20.23 59.33 13.80
CA PRO A 172 -18.77 59.33 13.72
C PRO A 172 -18.13 60.25 14.76
N THR A 173 -17.06 59.80 15.43
CA THR A 173 -16.08 60.72 16.02
C THR A 173 -14.66 60.15 16.02
N ASP A 174 -13.79 61.01 15.51
CA ASP A 174 -12.33 61.05 15.46
C ASP A 174 -11.64 60.89 16.84
N VAL A 175 -10.28 60.92 16.84
CA VAL A 175 -9.34 61.21 17.96
C VAL A 175 -8.33 60.08 18.32
N THR A 176 -7.12 60.22 17.75
CA THR A 176 -5.83 60.40 18.46
C THR A 176 -4.95 59.20 18.87
N THR A 177 -3.86 59.03 18.10
CA THR A 177 -2.42 59.24 18.42
C THR A 177 -1.69 58.50 19.57
N SER A 178 -0.48 58.01 19.19
CA SER A 178 0.75 57.75 20.00
C SER A 178 0.77 56.56 20.98
N ALA A 179 1.90 55.93 21.33
CA ALA A 179 3.28 55.85 20.84
C ALA A 179 4.02 54.81 21.72
N GLU A 180 5.17 54.35 21.24
CA GLU A 180 6.38 54.00 22.01
C GLU A 180 6.53 52.67 22.79
N MET A 181 7.49 51.88 22.28
CA MET A 181 8.70 51.36 22.95
C MET A 181 8.60 50.63 24.31
N HIS A 182 9.13 49.39 24.35
CA HIS A 182 10.49 49.12 24.87
C HIS A 182 10.91 47.63 24.77
N SER A 183 12.22 47.45 24.54
CA SER A 183 13.18 46.39 24.92
C SER A 183 12.67 45.02 25.41
N GLY A 184 13.20 43.87 24.98
CA GLY A 184 14.61 43.53 24.73
C GLY A 184 15.11 42.59 25.84
N LEU A 185 15.61 41.39 25.48
CA LEU A 185 16.52 40.46 26.20
C LEU A 185 16.37 39.06 25.57
N VAL A 186 17.27 38.61 24.70
CA VAL A 186 18.51 37.86 24.97
C VAL A 186 18.31 36.58 25.80
N GLY A 187 18.53 35.44 25.13
CA GLY A 187 19.24 34.30 25.70
C GLY A 187 18.42 33.07 26.04
N LYS A 188 18.65 31.97 25.31
CA LYS A 188 19.46 30.82 25.76
C LYS A 188 19.01 29.52 25.09
N ALA A 189 19.98 28.77 24.61
CA ALA A 189 19.83 27.54 23.85
C ALA A 189 19.73 26.28 24.73
N ALA A 190 19.10 25.25 24.13
CA ALA A 190 19.30 23.80 24.28
C ALA A 190 18.70 23.08 25.51
N PRO A 191 18.72 21.72 25.58
CA PRO A 191 17.85 20.79 24.84
C PRO A 191 17.20 19.72 25.77
N GLY A 192 16.22 18.94 25.28
CA GLY A 192 15.95 17.61 25.87
C GLY A 192 14.48 17.14 25.88
N PRO A 193 14.19 15.89 25.50
CA PRO A 193 12.83 15.35 25.36
C PRO A 193 12.35 14.65 26.64
N ALA A 194 11.05 14.73 26.93
CA ALA A 194 10.40 13.91 27.95
C ALA A 194 9.21 13.17 27.31
N ALA A 195 9.34 11.85 27.30
CA ALA A 195 8.31 10.89 26.97
C ALA A 195 7.19 10.92 28.02
N ALA A 196 5.94 10.81 27.57
CA ALA A 196 4.83 10.34 28.40
C ALA A 196 3.99 9.39 27.54
N GLY A 197 4.15 8.09 27.84
CA GLY A 197 3.35 7.02 27.26
C GLY A 197 1.96 7.00 27.90
N ALA A 198 0.94 6.90 27.06
CA ALA A 198 -0.38 6.45 27.47
C ALA A 198 -0.49 4.96 27.14
N GLN A 199 -0.50 4.14 28.19
CA GLN A 199 -0.89 2.74 28.15
C GLN A 199 -2.40 2.65 27.94
N ALA A 200 -2.83 1.85 26.97
CA ALA A 200 -4.18 1.29 26.93
C ALA A 200 -4.05 -0.22 26.75
N THR A 201 -4.27 -0.90 27.86
CA THR A 201 -4.49 -2.33 28.00
C THR A 201 -5.80 -2.75 27.35
N ALA A 202 -5.76 -3.71 26.43
CA ALA A 202 -6.92 -4.54 26.12
C ALA A 202 -6.45 -5.97 25.82
N ALA A 203 -6.79 -6.86 26.75
CA ALA A 203 -6.62 -8.29 26.66
C ALA A 203 -7.54 -8.88 25.57
N GLY A 204 -7.05 -9.91 24.89
CA GLY A 204 -7.78 -10.62 23.85
C GLY A 204 -7.01 -11.86 23.42
N ASP A 205 -6.88 -12.80 24.35
CA ASP A 205 -6.36 -14.14 24.13
C ASP A 205 -7.29 -14.90 23.18
N GLY A 206 -6.78 -15.35 22.04
CA GLY A 206 -7.56 -15.94 20.96
C GLY A 206 -6.71 -16.83 20.07
N LEU A 207 -6.32 -17.96 20.64
CA LEU A 207 -5.54 -19.04 20.02
C LEU A 207 -6.28 -19.62 18.79
N PHE A 208 -5.97 -19.18 17.57
CA PHE A 208 -6.53 -19.78 16.35
C PHE A 208 -5.48 -20.63 15.61
N LYS A 209 -5.55 -21.94 15.84
CA LYS A 209 -4.73 -22.96 15.19
C LYS A 209 -5.54 -23.53 14.02
N GLN A 210 -5.53 -22.87 12.85
CA GLN A 210 -6.21 -23.42 11.67
C GLN A 210 -5.20 -24.11 10.75
N ARG A 211 -5.14 -25.43 10.88
CA ARG A 211 -4.62 -26.33 9.84
C ARG A 211 -5.57 -26.25 8.64
N CYS A 212 -5.07 -25.82 7.50
CA CYS A 212 -5.66 -26.15 6.20
C CYS A 212 -4.77 -27.21 5.53
N SER A 213 -4.94 -28.46 5.95
CA SER A 213 -4.69 -29.61 5.08
C SER A 213 -6.02 -29.96 4.47
N ARG A 214 -6.17 -29.75 3.16
CA ARG A 214 -7.25 -30.36 2.39
C ARG A 214 -6.63 -31.07 1.21
N ASP A 215 -6.42 -32.36 1.42
CA ASP A 215 -6.20 -33.34 0.37
C ASP A 215 -7.35 -33.26 -0.64
N LEU A 216 -7.00 -32.94 -1.88
CA LEU A 216 -7.83 -33.22 -3.04
C LEU A 216 -7.17 -34.39 -3.76
N ALA A 217 -7.58 -35.60 -3.35
CA ALA A 217 -7.42 -36.80 -4.15
C ALA A 217 -8.33 -36.67 -5.38
N CYS A 218 -7.72 -36.51 -6.55
CA CYS A 218 -8.35 -36.79 -7.83
C CYS A 218 -7.73 -38.06 -8.40
N GLU A 219 -8.34 -39.20 -8.10
CA GLU A 219 -8.11 -40.44 -8.85
C GLU A 219 -8.92 -40.44 -10.15
N GLY A 220 -8.29 -40.91 -11.22
CA GLY A 220 -8.96 -41.75 -12.21
C GLY A 220 -9.47 -41.09 -13.49
N ARG A 221 -8.58 -40.90 -14.47
CA ARG A 221 -8.82 -41.43 -15.84
C ARG A 221 -7.52 -41.54 -16.63
N GLN A 222 -7.16 -42.80 -16.88
CA GLN A 222 -6.12 -43.20 -17.82
C GLN A 222 -6.58 -42.91 -19.25
N HIS A 223 -5.74 -42.27 -20.06
CA HIS A 223 -5.67 -42.51 -21.49
C HIS A 223 -4.20 -42.51 -21.91
N VAL A 224 -3.84 -43.61 -22.56
CA VAL A 224 -2.52 -43.99 -23.05
C VAL A 224 -2.27 -43.31 -24.40
N HIS A 225 -1.19 -42.53 -24.54
CA HIS A 225 -0.28 -42.57 -25.71
C HIS A 225 0.82 -41.49 -25.65
N GLY A 226 2.08 -41.92 -25.86
CA GLY A 226 2.99 -41.21 -26.76
C GLY A 226 4.06 -40.28 -26.17
N ASN A 227 5.19 -40.89 -25.82
CA ASN A 227 6.57 -40.52 -26.16
C ASN A 227 7.15 -39.10 -25.88
N ALA A 228 8.21 -39.18 -25.06
CA ALA A 228 9.56 -38.68 -25.33
C ALA A 228 9.89 -37.19 -25.11
N VAL A 229 11.05 -37.02 -24.45
CA VAL A 229 11.84 -35.79 -24.25
C VAL A 229 11.45 -34.97 -23.03
N HIS A 230 12.10 -35.24 -21.89
CA HIS A 230 12.83 -34.24 -21.09
C HIS A 230 13.44 -34.90 -19.83
N GLN A 231 14.70 -35.33 -19.95
CA GLN A 231 15.51 -35.84 -18.85
C GLN A 231 16.83 -35.06 -18.81
N ALA A 232 16.73 -33.80 -18.42
CA ALA A 232 17.86 -32.94 -18.06
C ALA A 232 17.29 -31.76 -17.25
N GLY A 233 17.33 -31.82 -15.93
CA GLY A 233 16.86 -30.69 -15.11
C GLY A 233 16.49 -30.98 -13.65
N LYS A 234 16.54 -32.24 -13.19
CA LYS A 234 16.19 -32.57 -11.79
C LYS A 234 17.34 -32.42 -10.79
N ASP A 235 18.59 -32.36 -11.26
CA ASP A 235 19.75 -32.33 -10.34
C ASP A 235 20.06 -30.93 -9.78
N GLN A 236 19.60 -29.85 -10.43
CA GLN A 236 19.89 -28.49 -9.96
C GLN A 236 18.95 -28.02 -8.83
N GLN A 237 17.74 -28.60 -8.73
CA GLN A 237 16.76 -28.19 -7.72
C GLN A 237 16.97 -28.88 -6.36
N GLN A 238 17.73 -29.99 -6.32
CA GLN A 238 18.00 -30.71 -5.08
C GLN A 238 19.20 -30.15 -4.31
N GLN A 239 20.14 -29.45 -4.99
CA GLN A 239 21.29 -28.83 -4.33
C GLN A 239 20.92 -27.52 -3.61
N GLN A 240 19.85 -26.83 -4.03
CA GLN A 240 19.39 -25.60 -3.35
C GLN A 240 18.56 -25.87 -2.08
N GLN A 241 18.03 -27.09 -1.88
CA GLN A 241 17.26 -27.42 -0.68
C GLN A 241 18.12 -27.88 0.51
N GLN A 242 19.40 -28.24 0.31
CA GLN A 242 20.26 -28.66 1.43
C GLN A 242 20.93 -27.51 2.18
N LEU A 243 20.86 -26.27 1.68
CA LEU A 243 21.51 -25.14 2.35
C LEU A 243 20.65 -24.48 3.45
N TRP A 244 19.39 -24.89 3.61
CA TRP A 244 18.40 -24.20 4.47
C TRP A 244 17.90 -25.03 5.66
N ALA A 245 18.63 -26.05 6.10
CA ALA A 245 18.32 -26.74 7.36
C ALA A 245 18.93 -25.98 8.56
N PRO A 246 18.14 -25.31 9.42
CA PRO A 246 18.67 -24.80 10.68
C PRO A 246 18.98 -25.95 11.63
N SER A 247 20.21 -25.94 12.15
CA SER A 247 20.71 -26.87 13.17
C SER A 247 19.86 -26.79 14.44
N ALA A 248 19.23 -27.90 14.79
CA ALA A 248 18.49 -28.05 16.03
C ALA A 248 19.47 -28.28 17.19
N ALA A 249 19.76 -27.23 17.96
CA ALA A 249 20.48 -27.35 19.23
C ALA A 249 19.71 -26.64 20.36
N ALA A 250 19.38 -27.44 21.36
CA ALA A 250 19.10 -27.12 22.77
C ALA A 250 18.06 -26.00 23.09
N ARG A 251 16.81 -26.43 23.33
CA ARG A 251 15.83 -25.66 24.13
C ARG A 251 16.16 -25.82 25.62
N SER A 252 16.76 -24.80 26.24
CA SER A 252 16.64 -24.59 27.68
C SER A 252 15.30 -23.91 27.97
N LYS A 253 14.54 -24.45 28.93
CA LYS A 253 13.29 -23.86 29.42
C LYS A 253 13.63 -22.61 30.22
N GLN A 254 13.42 -21.43 29.65
CA GLN A 254 13.42 -20.18 30.39
C GLN A 254 12.09 -19.47 30.14
N GLY A 255 11.30 -19.31 31.20
CA GLY A 255 10.02 -18.60 31.17
C GLY A 255 10.27 -17.15 30.77
N SER A 256 9.92 -16.82 29.52
CA SER A 256 10.24 -15.53 28.92
C SER A 256 9.04 -14.60 29.05
N SER A 257 9.21 -13.58 29.90
CA SER A 257 8.33 -12.42 29.99
C SER A 257 8.18 -11.77 28.62
N SER A 258 6.97 -11.29 28.29
CA SER A 258 6.62 -10.70 26.98
C SER A 258 7.54 -9.54 26.56
N ALA A 259 8.20 -8.88 27.51
CA ALA A 259 9.23 -7.86 27.24
C ALA A 259 10.47 -8.43 26.53
N SER A 260 10.84 -9.69 26.78
CA SER A 260 12.02 -10.32 26.18
C SER A 260 11.82 -10.63 24.68
N CYS A 261 10.58 -10.88 24.24
CA CYS A 261 10.30 -11.14 22.82
C CYS A 261 10.52 -9.89 21.95
N VAL A 262 10.15 -8.71 22.43
CA VAL A 262 10.31 -7.46 21.67
C VAL A 262 11.79 -7.11 21.50
N SER A 263 12.60 -7.24 22.56
CA SER A 263 14.04 -7.06 22.47
C SER A 263 14.68 -8.08 21.53
N GLN A 264 14.21 -9.33 21.51
CA GLN A 264 14.74 -10.36 20.63
C GLN A 264 14.38 -10.13 19.15
N ILE A 265 13.19 -9.60 18.85
CA ILE A 265 12.79 -9.20 17.48
C ILE A 265 13.61 -7.99 17.01
N MET A 266 13.82 -7.00 17.87
CA MET A 266 14.64 -5.82 17.57
C MET A 266 16.10 -6.23 17.29
N LEU A 267 16.70 -7.08 18.14
CA LEU A 267 18.04 -7.61 17.88
C LEU A 267 18.11 -8.42 16.58
N GLY A 268 17.10 -9.24 16.28
CA GLY A 268 17.02 -10.00 15.04
C GLY A 268 16.92 -9.12 13.78
N ASN A 269 16.21 -7.99 13.86
CA ASN A 269 16.11 -7.03 12.77
C ASN A 269 17.40 -6.25 12.56
N THR A 270 18.08 -5.84 13.65
CA THR A 270 19.39 -5.18 13.56
C THR A 270 20.45 -6.10 12.99
N ALA A 271 20.48 -7.38 13.39
CA ALA A 271 21.42 -8.35 12.84
C ALA A 271 21.22 -8.57 11.33
N ARG A 272 19.96 -8.69 10.88
CA ARG A 272 19.64 -8.80 9.44
C ARG A 272 20.05 -7.55 8.65
N HIS A 273 19.84 -6.36 9.22
CA HIS A 273 20.26 -5.11 8.59
C HIS A 273 21.78 -5.00 8.46
N MET A 274 22.53 -5.38 9.50
CA MET A 274 23.99 -5.43 9.49
C MET A 274 24.51 -6.42 8.43
N GLN A 275 23.90 -7.59 8.31
CA GLN A 275 24.30 -8.59 7.32
C GLN A 275 23.99 -8.14 5.88
N GLN A 276 22.87 -7.42 5.68
CA GLN A 276 22.55 -6.83 4.39
C GLN A 276 23.53 -5.73 4.00
N GLN A 277 23.99 -4.90 4.96
CA GLN A 277 25.04 -3.92 4.71
C GLN A 277 26.39 -4.56 4.36
N GLN A 278 26.78 -5.64 5.05
CA GLN A 278 28.01 -6.37 4.73
C GLN A 278 27.97 -6.97 3.31
N ASN A 279 26.83 -7.56 2.91
CA ASN A 279 26.68 -8.07 1.55
C ASN A 279 26.73 -6.95 0.49
N CYS A 280 26.16 -5.77 0.77
CA CYS A 280 26.27 -4.62 -0.12
C CYS A 280 27.71 -4.08 -0.24
N CYS A 281 28.48 -4.10 0.86
CA CYS A 281 29.89 -3.66 0.85
C CYS A 281 30.80 -4.66 0.12
N CYS A 282 30.57 -5.97 0.25
CA CYS A 282 31.37 -6.98 -0.45
C CYS A 282 31.12 -7.01 -1.97
N SER A 283 29.93 -6.66 -2.45
CA SER A 283 29.66 -6.56 -3.90
C SER A 283 30.29 -5.32 -4.57
N SER A 284 30.82 -4.36 -3.81
CA SER A 284 31.48 -3.17 -4.37
C SER A 284 33.00 -3.27 -4.41
N SER A 285 33.59 -4.41 -4.04
CA SER A 285 35.04 -4.60 -3.97
C SER A 285 35.51 -5.84 -4.76
N GLY A 286 35.43 -5.76 -6.08
CA GLY A 286 36.09 -6.65 -7.05
C GLY A 286 35.66 -6.24 -8.45
N CYS A 287 36.52 -5.90 -9.42
CA CYS A 287 37.87 -6.38 -9.68
C CYS A 287 38.70 -5.31 -10.41
N HIS A 288 39.77 -4.81 -9.80
CA HIS A 288 40.90 -4.23 -10.52
C HIS A 288 42.11 -4.39 -9.62
N LEU A 289 42.83 -5.51 -9.78
CA LEU A 289 44.26 -5.68 -9.50
C LEU A 289 44.52 -7.19 -9.41
N CYS A 290 45.11 -7.76 -10.47
CA CYS A 290 46.07 -8.87 -10.45
C CYS A 290 46.29 -9.38 -11.88
N ALA A 291 47.20 -8.75 -12.63
CA ALA A 291 47.85 -9.36 -13.79
C ALA A 291 49.15 -8.61 -14.12
N HIS A 292 50.18 -8.78 -13.29
CA HIS A 292 51.57 -8.50 -13.68
C HIS A 292 52.48 -9.52 -12.98
N SER A 293 52.71 -10.65 -13.64
CA SER A 293 53.85 -11.52 -13.43
C SER A 293 53.98 -12.35 -14.70
N SER A 294 54.94 -12.01 -15.56
CA SER A 294 56.25 -12.67 -15.62
C SER A 294 56.27 -13.63 -16.80
N SER A 295 56.94 -13.23 -17.88
CA SER A 295 57.58 -14.19 -18.77
C SER A 295 58.91 -13.61 -19.22
N CYS A 296 59.97 -14.31 -18.84
CA CYS A 296 61.23 -14.35 -19.56
C CYS A 296 61.02 -14.92 -20.96
#